data_AF-A0A815I1Y9-F1
#
_entry.id   AF-A0A815I1Y9-F1
#
_cell.length_a   1.000
_cell.length_b   1.000
_cell.length_c   1.000
_cell.angle_alpha   90.00
_cell.angle_beta   90.00
_cell.angle_gamma   90.00
#
_symmetry.space_group_name_H-M   'P 1'
#
loop_
_entity.id
_entity.type
_entity.pdbx_description
1 polymer ?
#
loop_
_entity_poly.entity_id
_entity_poly.type
_entity_poly.pdbx_seq_one_letter_code
_entity_poly.pdbx_strand_id
1 'polypeptide(L)'
;MTAEDGSQEQNLDQLQPSYMYSVLFKDIILEIDEDDNKYMEALVVYCLDQGVYQRQLKYFQDNYHQKSAIWWYTEEIFLYSMLNKALGSLDMEAMVKMGFFIRNLHRQLEQLHREQS
;
A
#
# COMPACT_ATOMS: atom_id res chain seq x y z
N MET A 1 -5.85 34.63 -29.10
CA MET A 1 -5.61 34.46 -27.65
C MET A 1 -6.18 33.12 -27.27
N THR A 2 -5.40 32.07 -27.52
CA THR A 2 -5.76 30.67 -27.23
C THR A 2 -4.89 30.24 -26.06
N ALA A 3 -5.54 29.87 -24.96
CA ALA A 3 -4.89 29.25 -23.81
C ALA A 3 -4.48 27.84 -24.23
N GLU A 4 -3.18 27.56 -24.21
CA GLU A 4 -2.66 26.20 -24.27
C GLU A 4 -2.86 25.57 -22.89
N ASP A 5 -3.80 24.63 -22.83
CA ASP A 5 -3.94 23.66 -21.76
C ASP A 5 -2.71 22.75 -21.78
N GLY A 6 -1.74 23.06 -20.91
CA GLY A 6 -0.50 22.34 -20.77
C GLY A 6 -0.70 21.08 -19.93
N SER A 7 -1.45 20.11 -20.43
CA SER A 7 -1.29 18.72 -20.00
C SER A 7 0.11 18.28 -20.42
N GLN A 8 1.07 18.33 -19.50
CA GLN A 8 2.40 17.77 -19.71
C GLN A 8 2.24 16.26 -19.90
N GLU A 9 2.13 15.81 -21.15
CA GLU A 9 2.41 14.43 -21.53
C GLU A 9 3.86 14.16 -21.14
N GLN A 10 4.04 13.55 -19.97
CA GLN A 10 5.36 13.14 -19.49
C GLN A 10 5.93 12.16 -20.51
N ASN A 11 7.10 12.49 -21.07
CA ASN A 11 7.77 11.68 -22.08
C ASN A 11 8.13 10.32 -21.47
N LEU A 12 7.31 9.31 -21.78
CA LEU A 12 7.38 7.96 -21.21
C LEU A 12 8.74 7.28 -21.45
N ASP A 13 9.48 7.71 -22.49
CA ASP A 13 10.79 7.16 -22.87
C ASP A 13 11.93 7.54 -21.91
N GLN A 14 11.69 8.44 -20.96
CA GLN A 14 12.68 8.90 -19.97
C GLN A 14 12.42 8.40 -18.55
N LEU A 15 11.35 7.62 -18.33
CA LEU A 15 11.01 7.11 -17.01
C LEU A 15 11.98 6.03 -16.57
N GLN A 16 12.45 6.13 -15.33
CA GLN A 16 13.24 5.08 -14.70
C GLN A 16 12.43 3.77 -14.69
N PRO A 17 13.02 2.61 -15.02
CA PRO A 17 12.30 1.34 -15.01
C PRO A 17 11.58 1.04 -13.69
N SER A 18 12.15 1.46 -12.56
CA SER A 18 11.54 1.37 -11.22
C SER A 18 10.18 2.06 -11.13
N TYR A 19 10.00 3.18 -11.82
CA TYR A 19 8.71 3.86 -11.87
C TYR A 19 7.67 3.01 -12.61
N MET A 20 8.02 2.47 -13.79
CA MET A 20 7.13 1.60 -14.56
C MET A 20 6.74 0.35 -13.76
N TYR A 21 7.69 -0.26 -13.04
CA TYR A 21 7.40 -1.38 -12.14
C TYR A 21 6.48 -0.98 -10.99
N SER A 22 6.68 0.19 -10.39
CA SER A 22 5.85 0.68 -9.29
C SER A 22 4.42 0.97 -9.73
N VAL A 23 4.25 1.58 -10.92
CA VAL A 23 2.93 1.85 -11.52
C VAL A 23 2.22 0.54 -11.83
N LEU A 24 2.89 -0.38 -12.54
CA LEU A 24 2.32 -1.69 -12.88
C LEU A 24 1.94 -2.49 -11.62
N PHE A 25 2.80 -2.50 -10.60
CA PHE A 25 2.52 -3.16 -9.34
C PHE A 25 1.28 -2.58 -8.66
N LYS A 26 1.19 -1.24 -8.58
CA LYS A 26 0.03 -0.55 -8.01
C LYS A 26 -1.24 -0.96 -8.75
N ASP A 27 -1.24 -0.90 -10.08
CA ASP A 27 -2.41 -1.22 -10.89
C ASP A 27 -2.85 -2.68 -10.66
N ILE A 28 -1.91 -3.63 -10.68
CA ILE A 28 -2.18 -5.05 -10.38
C ILE A 28 -2.80 -5.22 -8.98
N ILE A 29 -2.21 -4.65 -7.94
CA ILE A 29 -2.70 -4.80 -6.56
C ILE A 29 -4.10 -4.21 -6.37
N LEU A 30 -4.41 -3.13 -7.07
CA LEU A 30 -5.71 -2.47 -7.00
C LEU A 30 -6.81 -3.24 -7.73
N GLU A 31 -6.46 -3.99 -8.78
CA GLU A 31 -7.37 -4.84 -9.55
C GLU A 31 -7.64 -6.20 -8.89
N ILE A 32 -6.77 -6.67 -7.99
CA ILE A 32 -6.97 -7.94 -7.27
C ILE A 32 -8.25 -7.85 -6.42
N ASP A 33 -9.22 -8.68 -6.79
CA ASP A 33 -10.48 -8.92 -6.07
C ASP A 33 -10.40 -10.29 -5.36
N GLU A 34 -9.79 -10.30 -4.18
CA GLU A 34 -9.60 -11.50 -3.36
C GLU A 34 -9.87 -11.18 -1.89
N ASP A 35 -10.16 -12.22 -1.10
CA ASP A 35 -10.50 -12.11 0.33
C ASP A 35 -9.34 -11.53 1.17
N ASP A 36 -9.56 -10.32 1.70
CA ASP A 36 -8.64 -9.63 2.60
C ASP A 36 -8.22 -10.50 3.80
N ASN A 37 -9.07 -11.40 4.28
CA ASN A 37 -8.74 -12.27 5.42
C ASN A 37 -7.58 -13.22 5.11
N LYS A 38 -7.57 -13.79 3.90
CA LYS A 38 -6.50 -14.70 3.45
C LYS A 38 -5.17 -13.95 3.32
N TYR A 39 -5.19 -12.72 2.82
CA TYR A 39 -3.99 -11.89 2.77
C TYR A 39 -3.53 -11.45 4.16
N MET A 40 -4.47 -11.17 5.07
CA MET A 40 -4.14 -10.83 6.44
C MET A 40 -3.41 -11.98 7.14
N GLU A 41 -3.88 -13.23 6.98
CA GLU A 41 -3.20 -14.41 7.52
C GLU A 41 -1.79 -14.56 6.95
N ALA A 42 -1.65 -14.41 5.62
CA ALA A 42 -0.35 -14.50 4.95
C ALA A 42 0.61 -13.39 5.40
N LEU A 43 0.12 -12.16 5.61
CA LEU A 43 0.91 -11.05 6.12
C LEU A 43 1.36 -11.31 7.56
N VAL A 44 0.47 -11.82 8.42
CA VAL A 44 0.80 -12.10 9.83
C VAL A 44 1.92 -13.14 9.95
N VAL A 45 1.85 -14.21 9.16
CA VAL A 45 2.93 -15.23 9.11
C VAL A 45 4.23 -14.58 8.64
N TYR A 46 4.19 -13.81 7.55
CA TYR A 46 5.37 -13.09 7.05
C TYR A 46 5.97 -12.16 8.12
N CYS A 47 5.15 -11.37 8.81
CA CYS A 47 5.62 -10.46 9.84
C CYS A 47 6.22 -11.19 11.04
N LEU A 48 5.67 -12.36 11.42
CA LEU A 48 6.25 -13.18 12.47
C LEU A 48 7.66 -13.64 12.10
N ASP A 49 7.86 -14.07 10.85
CA ASP A 49 9.18 -14.46 10.32
C ASP A 49 10.15 -13.27 10.23
N GLN A 50 9.64 -12.07 10.00
CA GLN A 50 10.42 -10.81 10.06
C GLN A 50 10.69 -10.31 11.49
N GLY A 51 10.26 -11.04 12.52
CA GLY A 51 10.54 -10.72 13.92
C GLY A 51 9.57 -9.72 14.57
N VAL A 52 8.40 -9.47 13.96
CA VAL A 52 7.36 -8.65 14.59
C VAL A 52 6.80 -9.37 15.82
N TYR A 53 6.66 -8.66 16.93
CA TYR A 53 6.18 -9.23 18.18
C TYR A 53 4.76 -9.79 18.03
N GLN A 54 4.55 -11.03 18.48
CA GLN A 54 3.25 -11.72 18.44
C GLN A 54 2.10 -10.90 19.07
N ARG A 55 2.38 -10.11 20.12
CA ARG A 55 1.38 -9.22 20.74
C ARG A 55 0.89 -8.14 19.78
N GLN A 56 1.78 -7.55 18.98
CA GLN A 56 1.41 -6.54 17.98
C GLN A 56 0.60 -7.17 16.85
N LEU A 57 1.00 -8.37 16.39
CA LEU A 57 0.27 -9.10 15.36
C LEU A 57 -1.14 -9.48 15.82
N LYS A 58 -1.28 -9.97 17.05
CA LYS A 58 -2.59 -10.26 17.63
C LYS A 58 -3.46 -9.00 17.74
N TYR A 59 -2.89 -7.89 18.22
CA TYR A 59 -3.60 -6.62 18.27
C TYR A 59 -4.08 -6.17 16.88
N PHE A 60 -3.22 -6.29 15.87
CA PHE A 60 -3.55 -6.00 14.49
C PHE A 60 -4.71 -6.85 13.98
N GLN A 61 -4.62 -8.18 14.09
CA GLN A 61 -5.68 -9.10 13.63
C GLN A 61 -7.02 -8.85 14.32
N ASP A 62 -7.01 -8.70 15.65
CA ASP A 62 -8.24 -8.56 16.45
C ASP A 62 -8.95 -7.21 16.17
N ASN A 63 -8.21 -6.19 15.73
CA ASN A 63 -8.72 -4.81 15.63
C ASN A 63 -8.65 -4.21 14.23
N TYR A 64 -8.15 -4.92 13.21
CA TYR A 64 -7.87 -4.34 11.89
C TYR A 64 -9.09 -3.61 11.31
N HIS A 65 -10.23 -4.30 11.25
CA HIS A 65 -11.49 -3.78 10.71
C HIS A 65 -12.19 -2.74 11.60
N GLN A 66 -11.73 -2.54 12.84
CA GLN A 66 -12.27 -1.53 13.75
C GLN A 66 -11.64 -0.15 13.53
N LYS A 67 -10.57 -0.08 12.73
CA LYS A 67 -9.81 1.13 12.43
C LYS A 67 -9.66 1.29 10.92
N SER A 68 -9.37 2.51 10.48
CA SER A 68 -9.09 2.78 9.08
C SER A 68 -7.67 2.30 8.72
N ALA A 69 -7.41 2.01 7.45
CA ALA A 69 -6.07 1.64 6.98
C ALA A 69 -5.11 2.82 7.13
N ILE A 70 -5.60 4.05 6.99
CA ILE A 70 -4.84 5.27 7.30
C ILE A 70 -4.43 5.29 8.77
N TRP A 71 -5.34 4.97 9.70
CA TRP A 71 -5.02 4.90 11.13
C TRP A 71 -3.87 3.92 11.38
N TRP A 72 -3.94 2.71 10.81
CA TRP A 72 -2.88 1.71 10.89
C TRP A 72 -1.56 2.13 10.23
N TYR A 73 -1.61 2.95 9.18
CA TYR A 73 -0.42 3.52 8.55
C TYR A 73 0.21 4.63 9.39
N THR A 74 -0.59 5.41 10.12
CA THR A 74 -0.09 6.48 11.00
C THR A 74 0.28 6.00 12.39
N GLU A 75 -0.25 4.86 12.82
CA GLU A 75 0.12 4.24 14.08
C GLU A 75 1.58 3.74 14.00
N GLU A 76 2.42 4.13 14.95
CA GLU A 76 3.86 3.78 15.00
C GLU A 76 4.11 2.32 15.42
N ILE A 77 3.40 1.37 14.81
CA ILE A 77 3.65 -0.06 14.93
C ILE A 77 4.45 -0.57 13.70
N PHE A 78 4.38 -1.88 13.43
CA PHE A 78 5.16 -2.53 12.37
C PHE A 78 4.74 -2.12 10.94
N LEU A 79 3.47 -1.78 10.69
CA LEU A 79 2.97 -1.56 9.32
C LEU A 79 3.61 -0.36 8.62
N TYR A 80 3.70 0.79 9.29
CA TYR A 80 4.30 2.01 8.73
C TYR A 80 5.75 1.77 8.28
N SER A 81 6.57 1.27 9.21
CA SER A 81 8.00 1.07 8.97
C SER A 81 8.26 0.00 7.90
N MET A 82 7.51 -1.10 7.93
CA MET A 82 7.62 -2.19 6.97
C MET A 82 7.16 -1.77 5.57
N LEU A 83 6.05 -1.05 5.45
CA LEU A 83 5.57 -0.56 4.15
C LEU A 83 6.54 0.41 3.51
N ASN A 84 7.00 1.41 4.26
CA ASN A 84 7.91 2.42 3.73
C ASN A 84 9.27 1.82 3.36
N LYS A 85 9.76 0.86 4.15
CA LYS A 85 10.97 0.11 3.80
C LYS A 85 10.76 -0.67 2.50
N ALA A 86 9.67 -1.43 2.39
CA ALA A 86 9.39 -2.25 1.22
C ALA A 86 9.27 -1.42 -0.07
N LEU A 87 8.56 -0.28 -0.01
CA LEU A 87 8.45 0.65 -1.14
C LEU A 87 9.80 1.29 -1.49
N GLY A 88 10.59 1.68 -0.49
CA GLY A 88 11.90 2.30 -0.69
C GLY A 88 12.95 1.36 -1.28
N SER A 89 12.89 0.06 -0.95
CA SER A 89 13.78 -0.96 -1.50
C SER A 89 13.22 -1.74 -2.68
N LEU A 90 11.98 -1.47 -3.08
CA LEU A 90 11.22 -2.27 -4.06
C LEU A 90 11.22 -3.77 -3.69
N ASP A 91 11.01 -4.07 -2.41
CA ASP A 91 10.90 -5.45 -1.93
C ASP A 91 9.56 -6.04 -2.36
N MET A 92 9.56 -6.70 -3.52
CA MET A 92 8.37 -7.27 -4.13
C MET A 92 7.68 -8.32 -3.25
N GLU A 93 8.44 -9.10 -2.47
CA GLU A 93 7.85 -10.09 -1.57
C GLU A 93 7.05 -9.39 -0.47
N ALA A 94 7.67 -8.43 0.22
CA ALA A 94 7.00 -7.64 1.24
C ALA A 94 5.79 -6.88 0.67
N MET A 95 5.96 -6.22 -0.48
CA MET A 95 4.91 -5.45 -1.13
C MET A 95 3.69 -6.33 -1.49
N VAL A 96 3.90 -7.53 -2.04
CA VAL A 96 2.81 -8.47 -2.35
C VAL A 96 2.12 -8.94 -1.08
N LYS A 97 2.85 -9.28 0.00
CA LYS A 97 2.26 -9.66 1.29
C LYS A 97 1.43 -8.54 1.90
N MET A 98 1.85 -7.29 1.68
CA MET A 98 1.13 -6.09 2.12
C MET A 98 0.04 -5.62 1.14
N GLY A 99 -0.20 -6.35 0.05
CA GLY A 99 -1.06 -5.91 -1.06
C GLY A 99 -2.46 -5.47 -0.64
N PHE A 100 -3.14 -6.25 0.22
CA PHE A 100 -4.47 -5.87 0.71
C PHE A 100 -4.44 -4.57 1.55
N PHE A 101 -3.40 -4.38 2.36
CA PHE A 101 -3.23 -3.17 3.16
C PHE A 101 -2.94 -1.97 2.27
N ILE A 102 -2.08 -2.12 1.26
CA ILE A 102 -1.80 -1.09 0.26
C ILE A 102 -3.07 -0.67 -0.47
N ARG A 103 -3.88 -1.64 -0.91
CA ARG A 103 -5.17 -1.38 -1.57
C ARG A 103 -6.14 -0.63 -0.65
N ASN A 104 -6.28 -1.05 0.60
CA ASN A 104 -7.17 -0.40 1.55
C ASN A 104 -6.70 1.02 1.89
N LEU A 105 -5.38 1.21 2.05
CA LEU A 105 -4.79 2.52 2.26
C LEU A 105 -5.02 3.44 1.06
N HIS A 106 -4.77 2.96 -0.16
CA HIS A 106 -4.97 3.72 -1.38
C HIS A 106 -6.44 4.17 -1.53
N ARG A 107 -7.40 3.25 -1.40
CA ARG A 107 -8.83 3.57 -1.49
C ARG A 107 -9.27 4.62 -0.47
N GLN A 108 -8.72 4.58 0.75
CA GLN A 108 -9.03 5.58 1.77
C GLN A 108 -8.39 6.94 1.48
N LEU A 109 -7.15 6.97 0.96
CA LEU A 109 -6.49 8.22 0.56
C LEU A 109 -7.24 8.88 -0.60
N GLU A 110 -7.68 8.11 -1.60
CA GLU A 110 -8.49 8.65 -2.68
C GLU A 110 -9.83 9.19 -2.19
N GLN A 111 -10.48 8.50 -1.25
CA GLN A 111 -11.73 8.96 -0.67
C GLN A 111 -11.56 10.31 0.03
N LEU A 112 -10.52 10.46 0.86
CA LEU A 112 -10.20 11.73 1.51
C LEU A 112 -9.86 12.83 0.49
N HIS A 113 -9.14 12.51 -0.57
CA HIS A 113 -8.80 13.47 -1.61
C HIS A 113 -10.04 14.00 -2.34
N ARG A 114 -11.00 13.11 -2.63
CA ARG A 114 -12.30 13.50 -3.22
C ARG A 114 -13.15 14.35 -2.28
N GLU A 115 -13.06 14.15 -0.97
CA GLU A 115 -13.79 14.95 0.02
C GLU A 115 -13.21 16.37 0.20
N GLN A 116 -11.95 16.57 -0.19
CA GLN A 116 -11.23 17.85 -0.08
C GLN A 116 -11.22 18.67 -1.38
N SER A 117 -11.74 18.12 -2.48
CA SER A 117 -11.82 18.76 -3.81
C SER A 117 -13.19 19.37 -4.05
#